data_AF-A0A816XCX0-F1
#
_entry.id   AF-A0A816XCX0-F1
#
_cell.length_a   1.000
_cell.length_b   1.000
_cell.length_c   1.000
_cell.angle_alpha   90.00
_cell.angle_beta   90.00
_cell.angle_gamma   90.00
#
_symmetry.space_group_name_H-M   'P 1'
#
loop_
_entity.id
_entity.type
_entity.pdbx_description
1 polymer ?
#
loop_
_entity_poly.entity_id
_entity_poly.type
_entity_poly.pdbx_seq_one_letter_code
_entity_poly.pdbx_strand_id
1 'polypeptide(L)'
;MQEKTTRTDEETCVLKHFYNEDLYNDLDENEIDNTTLRYTLLQCRRQLLMWIKILVETEYAYTRVELRDDFDKLKVETNNLKIATVLLNAKFQELLDNCKCLIDQTTEILADRNNYYFEWESNRNILTPRPDWDKCFHMVPNWKTLSIDKTSEQLVDILINEIVHGNTTQNNNEYFSMMTRDKNELHEKNMFFKQLCMNPGIEEKFIKNRYMRRRITGLLIKDIWSNKLFNENHSENKANIKLTDYVFDYLTEKFCSKEIAIEIGYNIKDACNRYRNSYEINLFWQILTGQMEENVYHYEMKEFARILQYLIKLSPNFSSQPLISTIRWLDLATALHELYPHWTNERISVLITSAERDLKESTIENNELPFLLLFTVDDEGHLGEFLINIRQQLKLDKIEYIEKITDLLIGYPLISMNHFKQAVQFVDPHISEKELQRYVNWVFELDNTSVMLNSKGISAQTNKTIESIKKIQSRDFEEIILRLERCSCFMH
;
A
#
# COMPACT_ATOMS: atom_id res chain seq x y z
N MET A 1 -33.00 -53.64 20.62
CA MET A 1 -32.06 -54.22 21.60
C MET A 1 -32.73 -55.11 22.65
N GLN A 2 -34.03 -54.96 22.94
CA GLN A 2 -34.73 -55.80 23.96
C GLN A 2 -35.13 -57.22 23.47
N GLU A 3 -35.26 -57.47 22.16
CA GLU A 3 -35.61 -58.81 21.65
C GLU A 3 -34.43 -59.79 21.53
N LYS A 4 -33.18 -59.31 21.57
CA LYS A 4 -32.01 -60.20 21.45
C LYS A 4 -31.59 -60.82 22.78
N THR A 5 -31.91 -60.18 23.90
CA THR A 5 -31.60 -60.67 25.25
C THR A 5 -32.56 -61.74 25.76
N THR A 6 -33.81 -61.75 25.30
CA THR A 6 -34.79 -62.78 25.71
C THR A 6 -34.50 -64.14 25.06
N ARG A 7 -33.92 -64.14 23.85
CA ARG A 7 -33.62 -65.37 23.10
C ARG A 7 -32.43 -66.15 23.67
N THR A 8 -31.45 -65.46 24.26
CA THR A 8 -30.26 -66.08 24.87
C THR A 8 -30.56 -66.77 26.20
N ASP A 9 -31.56 -66.29 26.94
CA ASP A 9 -31.93 -66.87 28.24
C ASP A 9 -32.82 -68.12 28.09
N GLU A 10 -33.62 -68.21 27.02
CA GLU A 10 -34.38 -69.42 26.69
C GLU A 10 -33.49 -70.53 26.13
N GLU A 11 -32.50 -70.21 25.28
CA GLU A 11 -31.57 -71.19 24.69
C GLU A 11 -30.62 -71.81 25.73
N THR A 12 -30.23 -71.06 26.77
CA THR A 12 -29.42 -71.59 27.88
C THR A 12 -30.22 -72.49 28.84
N CYS A 13 -31.54 -72.30 28.93
CA CYS A 13 -32.44 -73.14 29.72
C CYS A 13 -32.67 -74.51 29.07
N VAL A 14 -32.82 -74.55 27.73
CA VAL A 14 -32.98 -75.80 26.96
C VAL A 14 -31.73 -76.66 27.05
N LEU A 15 -30.54 -76.07 27.02
CA LEU A 15 -29.28 -76.82 27.14
C LEU A 15 -29.12 -77.48 28.51
N LYS A 16 -29.45 -76.81 29.62
CA LYS A 16 -29.32 -77.39 30.98
C LYS A 16 -30.22 -78.61 31.21
N HIS A 17 -31.37 -78.71 30.54
CA HIS A 17 -32.26 -79.87 30.68
C HIS A 17 -31.74 -81.14 29.99
N PHE A 18 -30.77 -81.03 29.08
CA PHE A 18 -30.18 -82.18 28.37
C PHE A 18 -28.95 -82.78 29.06
N TYR A 19 -28.43 -82.16 30.13
CA TYR A 19 -27.17 -82.52 30.80
C TYR A 19 -27.32 -83.13 32.21
N ASN A 20 -28.42 -83.85 32.50
CA ASN A 20 -28.45 -84.69 33.70
C ASN A 20 -27.62 -85.97 33.45
N GLU A 21 -26.36 -85.95 33.88
CA GLU A 21 -25.39 -87.06 33.80
C GLU A 21 -25.65 -88.21 34.79
N ASP A 22 -26.67 -88.14 35.64
CA ASP A 22 -26.83 -89.03 36.80
C ASP A 22 -27.74 -90.28 36.58
N LEU A 23 -28.03 -90.70 35.35
CA LEU A 23 -28.94 -91.83 35.10
C LEU A 23 -28.27 -93.10 34.55
N TYR A 24 -27.06 -93.44 35.02
CA TYR A 24 -26.33 -94.63 34.54
C TYR A 24 -25.54 -95.35 35.64
N ASN A 25 -26.21 -95.91 36.65
CA ASN A 25 -25.54 -96.86 37.55
C ASN A 25 -26.26 -98.19 37.83
N ASP A 26 -27.51 -98.40 37.43
CA ASP A 26 -28.19 -99.66 37.79
C ASP A 26 -28.83 -100.33 36.57
N LEU A 27 -28.16 -101.32 35.95
CA LEU A 27 -28.83 -102.39 35.21
C LEU A 27 -28.04 -103.71 35.31
N ASP A 28 -28.63 -104.67 36.04
CA ASP A 28 -28.21 -106.05 36.25
C ASP A 28 -28.12 -106.88 34.95
N GLU A 29 -27.23 -107.88 34.98
CA GLU A 29 -26.71 -108.71 33.88
C GLU A 29 -27.69 -109.69 33.17
N ASN A 30 -29.02 -109.55 33.25
CA ASN A 30 -29.93 -110.56 32.69
C ASN A 30 -30.99 -110.00 31.71
N GLU A 31 -30.57 -109.51 30.53
CA GLU A 31 -31.43 -109.36 29.33
C GLU A 31 -30.59 -108.99 28.08
N ILE A 32 -29.96 -109.99 27.44
CA ILE A 32 -28.90 -109.77 26.43
C ILE A 32 -29.41 -109.19 25.08
N ASP A 33 -30.71 -109.29 24.77
CA ASP A 33 -31.29 -108.70 23.53
C ASP A 33 -31.85 -107.28 23.69
N ASN A 34 -32.27 -106.90 24.91
CA ASN A 34 -32.78 -105.54 25.19
C ASN A 34 -31.63 -104.57 25.53
N THR A 35 -30.58 -105.09 26.16
CA THR A 35 -29.37 -104.32 26.53
C THR A 35 -28.52 -103.94 25.32
N THR A 36 -28.41 -104.79 24.29
CA THR A 36 -27.69 -104.49 23.04
C THR A 36 -28.40 -103.43 22.19
N LEU A 37 -29.74 -103.51 22.07
CA LEU A 37 -30.53 -102.47 21.40
C LEU A 37 -30.48 -101.14 22.16
N ARG A 38 -30.56 -101.17 23.49
CA ARG A 38 -30.38 -99.97 24.33
C ARG A 38 -28.99 -99.38 24.17
N TYR A 39 -27.95 -100.21 24.19
CA TYR A 39 -26.57 -99.76 24.01
C TYR A 39 -26.35 -99.09 22.64
N THR A 40 -26.86 -99.70 21.56
CA THR A 40 -26.76 -99.15 20.20
C THR A 40 -27.56 -97.86 20.01
N LEU A 41 -28.77 -97.77 20.58
CA LEU A 41 -29.55 -96.53 20.57
C LEU A 41 -28.86 -95.41 21.36
N LEU A 42 -28.24 -95.74 22.49
CA LEU A 42 -27.46 -94.78 23.26
C LEU A 42 -26.21 -94.32 22.51
N GLN A 43 -25.54 -95.24 21.82
CA GLN A 43 -24.40 -94.90 20.98
C GLN A 43 -24.81 -94.01 19.80
N CYS A 44 -25.94 -94.29 19.14
CA CYS A 44 -26.50 -93.42 18.10
C CYS A 44 -26.87 -92.04 18.66
N ARG A 45 -27.52 -91.97 19.82
CA ARG A 45 -27.86 -90.70 20.47
C ARG A 45 -26.62 -89.89 20.83
N ARG A 46 -25.56 -90.55 21.32
CA ARG A 46 -24.29 -89.90 21.66
C ARG A 46 -23.58 -89.36 20.43
N GLN A 47 -23.58 -90.12 19.33
CA GLN A 47 -23.08 -89.66 18.04
C GLN A 47 -23.89 -88.47 17.52
N LEU A 48 -25.21 -88.51 17.58
CA LEU A 48 -26.08 -87.44 17.11
C LEU A 48 -25.86 -86.15 17.91
N LEU A 49 -25.72 -86.24 19.24
CA LEU A 49 -25.37 -85.11 20.10
C LEU A 49 -23.98 -84.54 19.77
N MET A 50 -23.01 -85.41 19.48
CA MET A 50 -21.67 -84.98 19.03
C MET A 50 -21.74 -84.23 17.69
N TRP A 51 -22.51 -84.74 16.73
CA TRP A 51 -22.71 -84.08 15.43
C TRP A 51 -23.44 -82.75 15.56
N ILE A 52 -24.47 -82.67 16.42
CA ILE A 52 -25.16 -81.41 16.72
C ILE A 52 -24.19 -80.41 17.33
N LYS A 53 -23.35 -80.83 18.28
CA LYS A 53 -22.35 -79.95 18.89
C LYS A 53 -21.37 -79.39 17.85
N ILE A 54 -20.84 -80.25 16.97
CA ILE A 54 -19.95 -79.82 15.88
C ILE A 54 -20.68 -78.87 14.92
N LEU A 55 -21.95 -79.12 14.61
CA LEU A 55 -22.74 -78.26 13.73
C LEU A 55 -22.95 -76.88 14.36
N VAL A 56 -23.29 -76.81 15.64
CA VAL A 56 -23.46 -75.53 16.36
C VAL A 56 -22.12 -74.80 16.48
N GLU A 57 -21.03 -75.49 16.78
CA GLU A 57 -19.69 -74.88 16.85
C GLU A 57 -19.21 -74.36 15.50
N THR A 58 -19.48 -75.11 14.41
CA THR A 58 -19.15 -74.66 13.06
C THR A 58 -20.03 -73.50 12.62
N GLU A 59 -21.34 -73.51 12.87
CA GLU A 59 -22.23 -72.39 12.60
C GLU A 59 -21.83 -71.13 13.39
N TYR A 60 -21.46 -71.29 14.67
CA TYR A 60 -20.91 -70.21 15.49
C TYR A 60 -19.57 -69.71 14.95
N ALA A 61 -18.68 -70.60 14.49
CA ALA A 61 -17.43 -70.20 13.85
C ALA A 61 -17.67 -69.46 12.53
N TYR A 62 -18.60 -69.93 11.69
CA TYR A 62 -18.99 -69.30 10.41
C TYR A 62 -19.59 -67.90 10.60
N THR A 63 -20.38 -67.71 11.65
CA THR A 63 -20.97 -66.41 11.99
C THR A 63 -19.98 -65.41 12.57
N ARG A 64 -18.84 -65.88 13.10
CA ARG A 64 -17.81 -65.06 13.75
C ARG A 64 -16.51 -64.93 12.94
N VAL A 65 -16.42 -65.49 11.73
CA VAL A 65 -15.24 -65.31 10.87
C VAL A 65 -15.12 -63.82 10.55
N GLU A 66 -14.00 -63.21 10.93
CA GLU A 66 -13.69 -61.77 10.78
C GLU A 66 -13.95 -61.25 9.35
N LEU A 67 -13.85 -62.12 8.35
CA LEU A 67 -14.19 -61.85 6.94
C LEU A 67 -15.67 -61.48 6.70
N ARG A 68 -16.62 -61.94 7.52
CA ARG A 68 -18.05 -61.64 7.33
C ARG A 68 -18.42 -60.27 7.86
N ASP A 69 -17.91 -59.90 9.04
CA ASP A 69 -18.10 -58.56 9.59
C ASP A 69 -17.45 -57.51 8.68
N ASP A 70 -16.26 -57.80 8.14
CA ASP A 70 -15.59 -56.91 7.19
C ASP A 70 -16.31 -56.86 5.84
N PHE A 71 -16.89 -57.97 5.37
CA PHE A 71 -17.76 -57.97 4.20
C PHE A 71 -19.01 -57.10 4.41
N ASP A 72 -19.66 -57.19 5.58
CA ASP A 72 -20.84 -56.40 5.89
C ASP A 72 -20.50 -54.91 6.05
N LYS A 73 -19.34 -54.57 6.65
CA LYS A 73 -18.82 -53.18 6.66
C LYS A 73 -18.55 -52.66 5.25
N LEU A 74 -17.81 -53.41 4.42
CA LEU A 74 -17.52 -53.05 3.03
C LEU A 74 -18.80 -52.91 2.21
N LYS A 75 -19.82 -53.73 2.47
CA LYS A 75 -21.13 -53.63 1.82
C LYS A 75 -21.84 -52.33 2.19
N VAL A 76 -21.78 -51.91 3.45
CA VAL A 76 -22.33 -50.60 3.89
C VAL A 76 -21.55 -49.46 3.26
N GLU A 77 -20.21 -49.50 3.28
CA GLU A 77 -19.36 -48.47 2.66
C GLU A 77 -19.59 -48.35 1.16
N THR A 78 -19.64 -49.46 0.44
CA THR A 78 -19.91 -49.46 -1.01
C THR A 78 -21.30 -48.92 -1.33
N ASN A 79 -22.31 -49.19 -0.50
CA ASN A 79 -23.64 -48.60 -0.66
C ASN A 79 -23.63 -47.09 -0.38
N ASN A 80 -22.93 -46.64 0.66
CA ASN A 80 -22.78 -45.22 0.96
C ASN A 80 -22.06 -44.47 -0.17
N LEU A 81 -20.99 -45.06 -0.73
CA LEU A 81 -20.27 -44.52 -1.88
C LEU A 81 -21.14 -44.48 -3.14
N LYS A 82 -21.99 -45.49 -3.38
CA LYS A 82 -22.97 -45.46 -4.47
C LYS A 82 -23.97 -44.32 -4.30
N ILE A 83 -24.49 -44.10 -3.11
CA ILE A 83 -25.41 -42.98 -2.84
C ILE A 83 -24.68 -41.64 -3.04
N ALA A 84 -23.46 -41.51 -2.52
CA ALA A 84 -22.66 -40.29 -2.66
C ALA A 84 -22.33 -39.98 -4.13
N THR A 85 -21.99 -40.98 -4.94
CA THR A 85 -21.71 -40.80 -6.38
C THR A 85 -22.95 -40.39 -7.16
N VAL A 86 -24.12 -40.96 -6.85
CA VAL A 86 -25.40 -40.52 -7.45
C VAL A 86 -25.71 -39.06 -7.10
N LEU A 87 -25.53 -38.67 -5.84
CA LEU A 87 -25.75 -37.29 -5.38
C LEU A 87 -24.77 -36.32 -6.06
N LEU A 88 -23.49 -36.68 -6.12
CA LEU A 88 -22.47 -35.86 -6.77
C LEU A 88 -22.75 -35.70 -8.27
N ASN A 89 -23.16 -36.76 -8.96
CA ASN A 89 -23.56 -36.69 -10.36
C ASN A 89 -24.77 -35.78 -10.57
N ALA A 90 -25.76 -35.80 -9.66
CA ALA A 90 -26.90 -34.88 -9.73
C ALA A 90 -26.46 -33.41 -9.59
N LYS A 91 -25.59 -33.09 -8.62
CA LYS A 91 -25.01 -31.74 -8.46
C LYS A 91 -24.17 -31.31 -9.66
N PHE A 92 -23.45 -32.24 -10.28
CA PHE A 92 -22.67 -31.94 -11.48
C PHE A 92 -23.56 -31.61 -12.67
N GLN A 93 -24.69 -32.31 -12.84
CA GLN A 93 -25.67 -31.98 -13.88
C GLN A 93 -26.30 -30.60 -13.65
N GLU A 94 -26.67 -30.28 -12.41
CA GLU A 94 -27.17 -28.94 -12.06
C GLU A 94 -26.15 -27.83 -12.40
N LEU A 95 -24.87 -28.06 -12.10
CA LEU A 95 -23.80 -27.14 -12.46
C LEU A 95 -23.65 -26.99 -13.98
N LEU A 96 -23.72 -28.10 -14.73
CA LEU A 96 -23.67 -28.06 -16.20
C LEU A 96 -24.83 -27.24 -16.78
N ASP A 97 -26.04 -27.38 -16.23
CA ASP A 97 -27.20 -26.63 -16.71
C ASP A 97 -27.10 -25.14 -16.37
N ASN A 98 -26.57 -24.79 -15.20
CA ASN A 98 -26.25 -23.40 -14.85
C ASN A 98 -25.19 -22.81 -15.80
N CYS A 99 -24.14 -23.57 -16.14
CA CYS A 99 -23.13 -23.13 -17.10
C CYS A 99 -23.73 -22.91 -18.49
N LYS A 100 -24.62 -23.78 -18.98
CA LYS A 100 -25.32 -23.57 -20.26
C LYS A 100 -26.17 -22.30 -20.23
N CYS A 101 -26.95 -22.09 -19.17
CA CYS A 101 -27.77 -20.90 -18.99
C CYS A 101 -26.92 -19.61 -19.02
N LEU A 102 -25.77 -19.61 -18.34
CA LEU A 102 -24.84 -18.48 -18.39
C LEU A 102 -24.26 -18.25 -19.80
N ILE A 103 -23.93 -19.32 -20.53
CA ILE A 103 -23.47 -19.22 -21.92
C ILE A 103 -24.56 -18.56 -22.76
N ASP A 104 -25.81 -19.01 -22.67
CA ASP A 104 -26.93 -18.46 -23.42
C ASP A 104 -27.12 -16.95 -23.13
N GLN A 105 -27.08 -16.55 -21.85
CA GLN A 105 -27.13 -15.13 -21.46
C GLN A 105 -25.98 -14.32 -22.04
N THR A 106 -24.75 -14.85 -22.03
CA THR A 106 -23.61 -14.13 -22.62
C THR A 106 -23.74 -13.99 -24.13
N THR A 107 -24.30 -14.98 -24.82
CA THR A 107 -24.53 -14.90 -26.26
C THR A 107 -25.60 -13.86 -26.61
N GLU A 108 -26.64 -13.72 -25.79
CA GLU A 108 -27.67 -12.69 -25.94
C GLU A 108 -27.10 -11.29 -25.75
N ILE A 109 -26.32 -11.06 -24.68
CA ILE A 109 -25.65 -9.78 -24.42
C ILE A 109 -24.70 -9.40 -25.57
N LEU A 110 -23.99 -10.39 -26.14
CA LEU A 110 -23.12 -10.14 -27.29
C LEU A 110 -23.90 -9.75 -28.55
N ALA A 111 -25.08 -10.34 -28.76
CA ALA A 111 -25.96 -9.97 -29.86
C ALA A 111 -26.48 -8.53 -29.68
N ASP A 112 -26.94 -8.17 -28.48
CA ASP A 112 -27.40 -6.82 -28.15
C ASP A 112 -26.29 -5.78 -28.35
N ARG A 113 -25.08 -6.07 -27.87
CA ARG A 113 -23.92 -5.20 -28.08
C ARG A 113 -23.65 -4.94 -29.56
N ASN A 114 -23.74 -5.98 -30.39
CA ASN A 114 -23.52 -5.85 -31.82
C ASN A 114 -24.64 -5.01 -32.47
N ASN A 115 -25.90 -5.18 -32.06
CA ASN A 115 -27.01 -4.36 -32.51
C ASN A 115 -26.80 -2.87 -32.17
N TYR A 116 -26.44 -2.56 -30.91
CA TYR A 116 -26.15 -1.18 -30.51
C TYR A 116 -24.99 -0.57 -31.29
N TYR A 117 -23.96 -1.35 -31.62
CA TYR A 117 -22.86 -0.89 -32.45
C TYR A 117 -23.34 -0.50 -33.86
N PHE A 118 -24.16 -1.35 -34.50
CA PHE A 118 -24.71 -1.05 -35.82
C PHE A 118 -25.63 0.16 -35.82
N GLU A 119 -26.49 0.29 -34.79
CA GLU A 119 -27.34 1.48 -34.61
C GLU A 119 -26.51 2.75 -34.40
N TRP A 120 -25.48 2.68 -33.57
CA TRP A 120 -24.57 3.80 -33.33
C TRP A 120 -23.85 4.21 -34.62
N GLU A 121 -23.33 3.26 -35.39
CA GLU A 121 -22.64 3.54 -36.64
C GLU A 121 -23.56 4.17 -37.70
N SER A 122 -24.80 3.65 -37.81
CA SER A 122 -25.83 4.23 -38.65
C SER A 122 -26.16 5.67 -38.23
N ASN A 123 -26.41 5.88 -36.92
CA ASN A 123 -26.72 7.19 -36.37
C ASN A 123 -25.56 8.18 -36.53
N ARG A 124 -24.30 7.73 -36.39
CA ARG A 124 -23.11 8.54 -36.63
C ARG A 124 -23.10 9.09 -38.06
N ASN A 125 -23.41 8.24 -39.04
CA ASN A 125 -23.44 8.63 -40.45
C ASN A 125 -24.59 9.61 -40.77
N ILE A 126 -25.69 9.56 -40.03
CA ILE A 126 -26.87 10.44 -40.21
C ILE A 126 -26.68 11.79 -39.50
N LEU A 127 -26.12 11.79 -38.28
CA LEU A 127 -26.01 12.96 -37.42
C LEU A 127 -24.76 13.81 -37.67
N THR A 128 -23.79 13.29 -38.43
CA THR A 128 -22.63 14.08 -38.89
C THR A 128 -22.76 14.38 -40.38
N PRO A 129 -23.49 15.44 -40.78
CA PRO A 129 -23.50 15.87 -42.17
C PRO A 129 -22.04 16.13 -42.60
N ARG A 130 -21.62 15.53 -43.72
CA ARG A 130 -20.26 15.70 -44.22
C ARG A 130 -19.98 17.20 -44.39
N PRO A 131 -18.81 17.70 -43.94
CA PRO A 131 -18.46 19.10 -44.12
C PRO A 131 -18.46 19.49 -45.60
N ASP A 132 -18.98 20.68 -45.92
CA ASP A 132 -18.83 21.27 -47.25
C ASP A 132 -17.36 21.67 -47.44
N TRP A 133 -16.55 20.75 -47.97
CA TRP A 133 -15.13 20.97 -48.24
C TRP A 133 -14.86 22.08 -49.26
N ASP A 134 -15.87 22.50 -50.03
CA ASP A 134 -15.76 23.63 -50.95
C ASP A 134 -15.49 24.96 -50.23
N LYS A 135 -15.92 25.09 -48.96
CA LYS A 135 -15.63 26.29 -48.15
C LYS A 135 -14.15 26.45 -47.84
N CYS A 136 -13.39 25.35 -47.81
CA CYS A 136 -11.95 25.36 -47.53
C CYS A 136 -11.12 25.97 -48.67
N PHE A 137 -11.69 26.13 -49.87
CA PHE A 137 -11.05 26.81 -50.99
C PHE A 137 -10.63 28.25 -50.66
N HIS A 138 -11.39 28.95 -49.83
CA HIS A 138 -11.07 30.32 -49.42
C HIS A 138 -9.98 30.41 -48.35
N MET A 139 -9.76 29.33 -47.60
CA MET A 139 -8.85 29.31 -46.45
C MET A 139 -7.48 28.70 -46.80
N VAL A 140 -7.43 27.79 -47.78
CA VAL A 140 -6.20 27.15 -48.25
C VAL A 140 -6.05 27.35 -49.77
N PRO A 141 -5.05 28.12 -50.24
CA PRO A 141 -4.93 28.53 -51.65
C PRO A 141 -4.72 27.35 -52.62
N ASN A 142 -4.19 26.22 -52.14
CA ASN A 142 -3.93 25.01 -52.94
C ASN A 142 -4.98 23.90 -52.71
N TRP A 143 -6.15 24.22 -52.14
CA TRP A 143 -7.15 23.22 -51.76
C TRP A 143 -7.62 22.35 -52.93
N LYS A 144 -7.90 22.94 -54.10
CA LYS A 144 -8.39 22.21 -55.28
C LYS A 144 -7.40 21.17 -55.81
N THR A 145 -6.10 21.39 -55.66
CA THR A 145 -5.08 20.43 -56.07
C THR A 145 -4.84 19.37 -55.01
N LEU A 146 -5.03 19.74 -53.74
CA LEU A 146 -4.80 18.85 -52.61
C LEU A 146 -5.98 17.92 -52.31
N SER A 147 -7.19 18.30 -52.73
CA SER A 147 -8.44 17.59 -52.40
C SER A 147 -8.85 16.50 -53.40
N ILE A 148 -8.21 16.46 -54.58
CA ILE A 148 -8.53 15.49 -55.62
C ILE A 148 -8.18 14.07 -55.11
N ASP A 149 -9.16 13.16 -55.24
CA ASP A 149 -9.08 11.72 -54.91
C ASP A 149 -8.77 11.35 -53.45
N LYS A 150 -9.14 12.21 -52.48
CA LYS A 150 -8.93 11.94 -51.05
C LYS A 150 -10.20 11.74 -50.26
N THR A 151 -10.13 10.89 -49.24
CA THR A 151 -11.25 10.66 -48.31
C THR A 151 -11.42 11.85 -47.37
N SER A 152 -12.61 12.02 -46.79
CA SER A 152 -12.89 13.13 -45.85
C SER A 152 -11.93 13.16 -44.66
N GLU A 153 -11.47 11.99 -44.20
CA GLU A 153 -10.48 11.87 -43.13
C GLU A 153 -9.10 12.41 -43.58
N GLN A 154 -8.66 12.03 -44.78
CA GLN A 154 -7.41 12.53 -45.35
C GLN A 154 -7.46 14.04 -45.67
N LEU A 155 -8.65 14.57 -46.01
CA LEU A 155 -8.85 16.01 -46.20
C LEU A 155 -8.73 16.79 -44.87
N VAL A 156 -9.19 16.20 -43.76
CA VAL A 156 -9.00 16.78 -42.42
C VAL A 156 -7.51 16.84 -42.08
N ASP A 157 -6.75 15.79 -42.32
CA ASP A 157 -5.31 15.76 -42.02
C ASP A 157 -4.53 16.82 -42.81
N ILE A 158 -4.87 17.01 -44.08
CA ILE A 158 -4.26 18.05 -44.93
C ILE A 158 -4.62 19.44 -44.44
N LEU A 159 -5.87 19.65 -44.03
CA LEU A 159 -6.32 20.92 -43.49
C LEU A 159 -5.66 21.23 -42.14
N ILE A 160 -5.51 20.23 -41.27
CA ILE A 160 -4.78 20.36 -40.01
C ILE A 160 -3.33 20.71 -40.30
N ASN A 161 -2.66 20.02 -41.24
CA ASN A 161 -1.29 20.33 -41.59
C ASN A 161 -1.16 21.77 -42.10
N GLU A 162 -1.96 22.21 -43.07
CA GLU A 162 -1.85 23.59 -43.60
C GLU A 162 -2.22 24.67 -42.56
N ILE A 163 -3.21 24.43 -41.70
CA ILE A 163 -3.57 25.38 -40.62
C ILE A 163 -2.51 25.40 -39.52
N VAL A 164 -1.93 24.25 -39.15
CA VAL A 164 -0.89 24.16 -38.12
C VAL A 164 0.39 24.86 -38.59
N HIS A 165 0.77 24.73 -39.86
CA HIS A 165 1.92 25.46 -40.42
C HIS A 165 1.62 26.97 -40.61
N GLY A 166 0.37 27.34 -40.89
CA GLY A 166 -0.08 28.74 -40.93
C GLY A 166 -0.20 29.42 -39.55
N ASN A 167 -0.44 28.66 -38.48
CA ASN A 167 -0.63 29.13 -37.10
C ASN A 167 0.57 28.81 -36.17
N THR A 168 1.79 28.75 -36.72
CA THR A 168 3.05 28.48 -35.99
C THR A 168 3.48 29.61 -35.04
N THR A 169 2.54 30.22 -34.33
CA THR A 169 2.79 31.11 -33.19
C THR A 169 2.02 30.69 -31.93
N GLN A 170 1.20 29.63 -31.94
CA GLN A 170 0.41 29.24 -30.76
C GLN A 170 0.50 27.77 -30.29
N ASN A 171 1.13 26.85 -31.03
CA ASN A 171 1.31 25.46 -30.59
C ASN A 171 2.73 25.17 -30.07
N ASN A 172 3.16 25.89 -29.03
CA ASN A 172 4.41 25.64 -28.28
C ASN A 172 4.31 24.49 -27.26
N ASN A 173 3.36 23.55 -27.39
CA ASN A 173 3.04 22.60 -26.31
C ASN A 173 3.61 21.18 -26.49
N GLU A 174 4.11 20.80 -27.67
CA GLU A 174 4.61 19.42 -27.87
C GLU A 174 6.05 19.23 -27.40
N TYR A 175 6.81 20.33 -27.30
CA TYR A 175 8.23 20.28 -26.96
C TYR A 175 8.62 21.42 -26.01
N PHE A 176 9.36 21.10 -24.95
CA PHE A 176 10.02 22.10 -24.14
C PHE A 176 11.21 22.69 -24.90
N SER A 177 11.30 24.02 -24.92
CA SER A 177 12.55 24.70 -25.23
C SER A 177 13.51 24.46 -24.07
N MET A 178 14.68 23.88 -24.36
CA MET A 178 15.77 23.83 -23.38
C MET A 178 16.07 25.28 -22.96
N MET A 179 16.19 25.54 -21.65
CA MET A 179 16.63 26.86 -21.20
C MET A 179 18.03 27.09 -21.79
N THR A 180 18.12 27.99 -22.78
CA THR A 180 19.39 28.47 -23.29
C THR A 180 20.19 29.07 -22.14
N ARG A 181 21.52 29.04 -22.26
CA ARG A 181 22.47 29.67 -21.33
C ARG A 181 22.27 31.19 -21.28
N ASP A 182 21.15 31.66 -20.75
CA ASP A 182 20.99 33.05 -20.36
C ASP A 182 21.74 33.23 -19.05
N LYS A 183 22.92 33.85 -19.21
CA LYS A 183 23.99 33.93 -18.23
C LYS A 183 23.64 34.67 -16.93
N ASN A 184 22.42 35.23 -16.77
CA ASN A 184 22.21 36.28 -15.76
C ASN A 184 21.08 36.09 -14.74
N GLU A 185 20.20 35.07 -14.76
CA GLU A 185 19.09 35.07 -13.75
C GLU A 185 18.73 33.77 -13.01
N LEU A 186 19.21 32.57 -13.37
CA LEU A 186 18.74 31.36 -12.68
C LEU A 186 19.76 30.23 -12.49
N HIS A 187 21.06 30.53 -12.66
CA HIS A 187 22.08 29.48 -12.71
C HIS A 187 22.75 29.16 -11.37
N GLU A 188 22.65 30.02 -10.36
CA GLU A 188 23.22 29.74 -9.03
C GLU A 188 22.23 29.08 -8.06
N LYS A 189 20.92 29.30 -8.21
CA LYS A 189 19.93 28.83 -7.22
C LYS A 189 19.40 27.41 -7.45
N ASN A 190 19.49 26.89 -8.67
CA ASN A 190 18.82 25.65 -9.06
C ASN A 190 19.84 24.54 -9.43
N MET A 191 20.44 23.90 -8.41
CA MET A 191 21.46 22.85 -8.60
C MET A 191 20.98 21.67 -9.47
N PHE A 192 19.72 21.25 -9.34
CA PHE A 192 19.15 20.14 -10.13
C PHE A 192 19.23 20.35 -11.65
N PHE A 193 18.96 21.58 -12.13
CA PHE A 193 18.98 21.88 -13.56
C PHE A 193 20.39 22.06 -14.12
N LYS A 194 21.37 22.38 -13.27
CA LYS A 194 22.77 22.41 -13.68
C LYS A 194 23.22 21.02 -14.15
N GLN A 195 22.83 19.95 -13.44
CA GLN A 195 23.19 18.58 -13.79
C GLN A 195 22.47 18.09 -15.06
N LEU A 196 21.19 18.48 -15.24
CA LEU A 196 20.42 18.18 -16.45
C LEU A 196 20.97 18.87 -17.73
N CYS A 197 21.59 20.05 -17.59
CA CYS A 197 22.11 20.84 -18.72
C CYS A 197 23.61 20.62 -19.01
N MET A 198 24.33 19.80 -18.23
CA MET A 198 25.79 19.59 -18.33
C MET A 198 26.20 18.46 -19.30
N ASN A 199 25.42 18.17 -20.36
CA ASN A 199 25.84 17.24 -21.41
C ASN A 199 26.25 18.01 -22.69
N PRO A 200 27.53 18.02 -23.08
CA PRO A 200 28.07 18.83 -24.18
C PRO A 200 27.80 18.23 -25.58
N GLY A 201 26.64 17.62 -25.80
CA GLY A 201 26.29 16.99 -27.08
C GLY A 201 24.81 17.05 -27.46
N ILE A 202 24.00 17.79 -26.70
CA ILE A 202 22.55 17.94 -26.92
C ILE A 202 22.28 19.42 -27.19
N GLU A 203 22.88 19.98 -28.23
CA GLU A 203 22.75 21.43 -28.48
C GLU A 203 21.40 21.80 -29.13
N GLU A 204 20.66 20.87 -29.74
CA GLU A 204 19.41 21.21 -30.45
C GLU A 204 18.37 20.06 -30.45
N LYS A 205 18.08 19.45 -29.30
CA LYS A 205 17.00 18.44 -29.21
C LYS A 205 15.81 18.99 -28.44
N PHE A 206 14.72 19.27 -29.16
CA PHE A 206 13.41 19.56 -28.60
C PHE A 206 12.99 18.43 -27.63
N ILE A 207 12.78 18.77 -26.35
CA ILE A 207 12.46 17.77 -25.32
C ILE A 207 10.95 17.54 -25.35
N LYS A 208 10.50 16.32 -25.62
CA LYS A 208 9.07 16.00 -25.73
C LYS A 208 8.35 16.25 -24.40
N ASN A 209 7.27 17.03 -24.45
CA ASN A 209 6.38 17.21 -23.31
C ASN A 209 5.39 16.04 -23.27
N ARG A 210 5.73 15.00 -22.50
CA ARG A 210 4.80 13.92 -22.18
C ARG A 210 4.01 14.37 -20.97
N TYR A 211 2.91 15.07 -21.23
CA TYR A 211 1.98 15.56 -20.22
C TYR A 211 1.81 14.56 -19.06
N MET A 212 2.37 14.90 -17.89
CA MET A 212 2.25 14.07 -16.70
C MET A 212 1.03 14.46 -15.89
N ARG A 213 0.14 13.48 -15.67
CA ARG A 213 -1.02 13.62 -14.79
C ARG A 213 -0.58 13.70 -13.32
N ARG A 214 -1.34 14.43 -12.51
CA ARG A 214 -1.09 14.63 -11.06
C ARG A 214 -0.78 13.34 -10.31
N ARG A 215 -1.61 12.29 -10.48
CA ARG A 215 -1.42 10.98 -9.84
C ARG A 215 -0.06 10.35 -10.16
N ILE A 216 0.35 10.39 -11.43
CA ILE A 216 1.63 9.81 -11.87
C ILE A 216 2.79 10.60 -11.26
N THR A 217 2.68 11.93 -11.21
CA THR A 217 3.66 12.80 -10.55
C THR A 217 3.79 12.48 -9.06
N GLY A 218 2.65 12.33 -8.35
CA GLY A 218 2.64 11.97 -6.92
C GLY A 218 3.28 10.61 -6.65
N LEU A 219 2.93 9.58 -7.43
CA LEU A 219 3.53 8.25 -7.31
C LEU A 219 5.03 8.26 -7.58
N LEU A 220 5.48 9.01 -8.59
CA LEU A 220 6.89 9.14 -8.91
C LEU A 220 7.67 9.83 -7.79
N ILE A 221 7.11 10.88 -7.19
CA ILE A 221 7.73 11.58 -6.04
C ILE A 221 7.83 10.64 -4.83
N LYS A 222 6.75 9.89 -4.52
CA LYS A 222 6.76 8.89 -3.44
C LYS A 222 7.84 7.84 -3.67
N ASP A 223 7.96 7.35 -4.90
CA ASP A 223 8.95 6.35 -5.28
C ASP A 223 10.39 6.89 -5.16
N ILE A 224 10.64 8.15 -5.53
CA ILE A 224 11.92 8.82 -5.29
C ILE A 224 12.26 8.82 -3.80
N TRP A 225 11.32 9.23 -2.95
CA TRP A 225 11.54 9.28 -1.50
C TRP A 225 11.78 7.90 -0.90
N SER A 226 10.99 6.89 -1.30
CA SER A 226 11.15 5.52 -0.82
C SER A 226 12.50 4.91 -1.23
N ASN A 227 12.94 5.11 -2.47
CA ASN A 227 14.25 4.61 -2.92
C ASN A 227 15.40 5.36 -2.24
N LYS A 228 15.24 6.65 -1.95
CA LYS A 228 16.26 7.41 -1.22
C LYS A 228 16.44 6.86 0.19
N LEU A 229 15.35 6.68 0.93
CA LEU A 229 15.37 6.09 2.28
C LEU A 229 15.95 4.66 2.27
N PHE A 230 15.61 3.85 1.27
CA PHE A 230 16.18 2.51 1.11
C PHE A 230 17.70 2.57 0.89
N ASN A 231 18.16 3.45 0.00
CA ASN A 231 19.59 3.61 -0.29
C ASN A 231 20.38 4.19 0.90
N GLU A 232 19.78 5.08 1.69
CA GLU A 232 20.38 5.60 2.93
C GLU A 232 20.57 4.49 3.98
N ASN A 233 19.62 3.57 4.11
CA ASN A 233 19.69 2.46 5.05
C ASN A 233 20.67 1.35 4.64
N HIS A 234 20.90 1.17 3.33
CA HIS A 234 21.71 0.05 2.79
C HIS A 234 23.09 0.43 2.27
N SER A 235 23.42 1.72 2.15
CA SER A 235 24.72 2.18 1.63
C SER A 235 25.34 3.28 2.50
N GLU A 236 26.34 2.92 3.32
CA GLU A 236 27.09 3.86 4.19
C GLU A 236 27.72 5.05 3.43
N ASN A 237 27.98 4.90 2.12
CA ASN A 237 28.60 5.94 1.29
C ASN A 237 27.60 6.89 0.59
N LYS A 238 26.29 6.62 0.63
CA LYS A 238 25.26 7.44 -0.07
C LYS A 238 24.34 8.23 0.86
N ALA A 239 24.51 8.11 2.18
CA ALA A 239 23.61 8.69 3.20
C ALA A 239 23.54 10.24 3.23
N ASN A 240 24.45 10.95 2.54
CA ASN A 240 24.52 12.42 2.54
C ASN A 240 24.36 13.05 1.15
N ILE A 241 23.85 12.30 0.16
CA ILE A 241 23.60 12.87 -1.17
C ILE A 241 22.37 13.79 -1.09
N LYS A 242 22.53 15.07 -1.45
CA LYS A 242 21.43 16.03 -1.52
C LYS A 242 20.35 15.51 -2.47
N LEU A 243 19.07 15.76 -2.16
CA LEU A 243 17.96 15.34 -3.02
C LEU A 243 18.15 15.77 -4.49
N THR A 244 18.71 16.95 -4.72
CA THR A 244 19.00 17.47 -6.06
C THR A 244 19.90 16.55 -6.88
N ASP A 245 20.95 16.02 -6.26
CA ASP A 245 21.94 15.21 -6.95
C ASP A 245 21.44 13.77 -7.09
N TYR A 246 20.70 13.30 -6.07
CA TYR A 246 20.09 11.97 -6.06
C TYR A 246 19.04 11.77 -7.15
N VAL A 247 18.17 12.75 -7.41
CA VAL A 247 17.05 12.55 -8.36
C VAL A 247 17.53 12.30 -9.78
N PHE A 248 18.61 12.96 -10.21
CA PHE A 248 19.16 12.69 -11.54
C PHE A 248 19.72 11.26 -11.63
N ASP A 249 20.52 10.86 -10.65
CA ASP A 249 21.10 9.51 -10.60
C ASP A 249 19.99 8.45 -10.57
N TYR A 250 18.97 8.65 -9.73
CA TYR A 250 17.78 7.79 -9.65
C TYR A 250 17.06 7.65 -10.99
N LEU A 251 16.81 8.76 -11.69
CA LEU A 251 16.14 8.71 -13.00
C LEU A 251 17.00 7.99 -14.04
N THR A 252 18.33 8.16 -14.00
CA THR A 252 19.23 7.45 -14.92
C THR A 252 19.29 5.95 -14.64
N GLU A 253 19.31 5.55 -13.37
CA GLU A 253 19.27 4.14 -12.95
C GLU A 253 17.93 3.49 -13.35
N LYS A 254 16.81 4.16 -13.05
CA LYS A 254 15.46 3.63 -13.30
C LYS A 254 15.12 3.45 -14.77
N PHE A 255 15.51 4.39 -15.63
CA PHE A 255 15.17 4.37 -17.06
C PHE A 255 16.31 3.86 -17.95
N CYS A 256 17.47 3.50 -17.36
CA CYS A 256 18.67 3.01 -18.04
C CYS A 256 19.13 3.88 -19.24
N SER A 257 18.74 5.16 -19.26
CA SER A 257 19.01 6.09 -20.35
C SER A 257 19.04 7.52 -19.83
N LYS A 258 20.16 8.22 -20.09
CA LYS A 258 20.32 9.62 -19.69
C LYS A 258 19.39 10.55 -20.46
N GLU A 259 19.08 10.25 -21.72
CA GLU A 259 18.17 11.08 -22.53
C GLU A 259 16.73 11.04 -21.98
N ILE A 260 16.26 9.85 -21.61
CA ILE A 260 14.92 9.66 -21.02
C ILE A 260 14.86 10.29 -19.62
N ALA A 261 15.93 10.16 -18.83
CA ALA A 261 16.03 10.81 -17.53
C ALA A 261 15.91 12.35 -17.64
N ILE A 262 16.55 12.96 -18.65
CA ILE A 262 16.43 14.40 -18.92
C ILE A 262 15.00 14.76 -19.34
N GLU A 263 14.40 14.01 -20.27
CA GLU A 263 13.01 14.21 -20.71
C GLU A 263 12.04 14.18 -19.51
N ILE A 264 12.18 13.18 -18.65
CA ILE A 264 11.35 13.04 -17.45
C ILE A 264 11.63 14.15 -16.45
N GLY A 265 12.88 14.57 -16.27
CA GLY A 265 13.24 15.70 -15.40
C GLY A 265 12.54 17.01 -15.81
N TYR A 266 12.46 17.31 -17.11
CA TYR A 266 11.71 18.47 -17.61
C TYR A 266 10.20 18.31 -17.46
N ASN A 267 9.67 17.11 -17.70
CA ASN A 267 8.26 16.83 -17.44
C ASN A 267 7.92 16.97 -15.93
N ILE A 268 8.83 16.59 -15.01
CA ILE A 268 8.64 16.74 -13.56
C ILE A 268 8.59 18.22 -13.20
N LYS A 269 9.52 19.04 -13.72
CA LYS A 269 9.51 20.50 -13.56
C LYS A 269 8.16 21.10 -13.94
N ASP A 270 7.68 20.74 -15.13
CA ASP A 270 6.42 21.25 -15.65
C ASP A 270 5.22 20.79 -14.81
N ALA A 271 5.19 19.51 -14.42
CA ALA A 271 4.17 18.97 -13.53
C ALA A 271 4.18 19.64 -12.14
N CYS A 272 5.34 19.86 -11.54
CA CYS A 272 5.49 20.57 -10.28
C CYS A 272 4.98 22.01 -10.36
N ASN A 273 5.20 22.70 -11.48
CA ASN A 273 4.66 24.04 -11.71
C ASN A 273 3.15 24.05 -11.88
N ARG A 274 2.57 23.06 -12.57
CA ARG A 274 1.11 22.94 -12.71
C ARG A 274 0.41 22.58 -11.40
N TYR A 275 1.00 21.68 -10.61
CA TYR A 275 0.39 21.14 -9.41
C TYR A 275 0.92 21.75 -8.11
N ARG A 276 1.29 23.05 -8.14
CA ARG A 276 1.74 23.81 -6.95
C ARG A 276 0.73 23.83 -5.80
N ASN A 277 -0.55 23.62 -6.11
CA ASN A 277 -1.60 23.53 -5.10
C ASN A 277 -1.52 22.25 -4.25
N SER A 278 -0.84 21.20 -4.73
CA SER A 278 -0.62 19.98 -3.95
C SER A 278 0.58 20.19 -3.03
N TYR A 279 0.37 20.00 -1.72
CA TYR A 279 1.43 20.22 -0.73
C TYR A 279 2.66 19.34 -1.00
N GLU A 280 2.46 18.04 -1.22
CA GLU A 280 3.54 17.06 -1.39
C GLU A 280 4.42 17.38 -2.61
N ILE A 281 3.76 17.76 -3.72
CA ILE A 281 4.43 18.12 -4.97
C ILE A 281 5.17 19.45 -4.81
N ASN A 282 4.56 20.42 -4.13
CA ASN A 282 5.16 21.72 -3.92
C ASN A 282 6.34 21.65 -2.94
N LEU A 283 6.23 20.89 -1.84
CA LEU A 283 7.33 20.67 -0.89
C LEU A 283 8.51 20.01 -1.61
N PHE A 284 8.26 18.94 -2.36
CA PHE A 284 9.28 18.28 -3.16
C PHE A 284 9.97 19.25 -4.14
N TRP A 285 9.19 20.08 -4.83
CA TRP A 285 9.70 21.09 -5.76
C TRP A 285 10.54 22.17 -5.05
N GLN A 286 10.10 22.64 -3.89
CA GLN A 286 10.83 23.61 -3.08
C GLN A 286 12.15 23.03 -2.58
N ILE A 287 12.19 21.75 -2.20
CA ILE A 287 13.44 21.07 -1.81
C ILE A 287 14.36 20.90 -3.03
N LEU A 288 13.83 20.48 -4.18
CA LEU A 288 14.61 20.33 -5.42
C LEU A 288 15.20 21.63 -5.94
N THR A 289 14.52 22.76 -5.71
CA THR A 289 14.99 24.09 -6.10
C THR A 289 15.83 24.76 -5.02
N GLY A 290 16.09 24.08 -3.90
CA GLY A 290 16.86 24.61 -2.77
C GLY A 290 16.17 25.77 -2.03
N GLN A 291 14.86 25.96 -2.23
CA GLN A 291 14.05 26.94 -1.50
C GLN A 291 13.75 26.47 -0.07
N MET A 292 13.60 25.15 0.11
CA MET A 292 13.38 24.50 1.40
C MET A 292 14.45 23.44 1.64
N GLU A 293 14.73 23.15 2.91
CA GLU A 293 15.63 22.07 3.27
C GLU A 293 14.94 20.72 3.24
N GLU A 294 15.68 19.68 2.87
CA GLU A 294 15.19 18.31 2.88
C GLU A 294 14.75 17.83 4.27
N ASN A 295 15.37 18.35 5.32
CA ASN A 295 15.02 18.03 6.70
C ASN A 295 13.56 18.38 7.03
N VAL A 296 12.88 19.23 6.25
CA VAL A 296 11.44 19.54 6.42
C VAL A 296 10.60 18.30 6.22
N TYR A 297 10.87 17.57 5.13
CA TYR A 297 10.18 16.33 4.86
C TYR A 297 10.46 15.28 5.93
N HIS A 298 11.73 15.07 6.29
CA HIS A 298 12.11 14.07 7.29
C HIS A 298 11.55 14.37 8.68
N TYR A 299 11.48 15.64 9.06
CA TYR A 299 10.85 16.05 10.32
C TYR A 299 9.37 15.72 10.35
N GLU A 300 8.61 16.09 9.30
CA GLU A 300 7.19 15.76 9.22
C GLU A 300 6.93 14.24 9.29
N MET A 301 7.73 13.46 8.56
CA MET A 301 7.61 12.00 8.58
C MET A 301 7.93 11.42 9.95
N LYS A 302 8.93 11.99 10.65
CA LYS A 302 9.29 11.59 12.02
C LYS A 302 8.18 11.91 13.02
N GLU A 303 7.53 13.06 12.89
CA GLU A 303 6.40 13.44 13.75
C GLU A 303 5.20 12.52 13.54
N PHE A 304 4.84 12.22 12.28
CA PHE A 304 3.81 11.23 12.00
C PHE A 304 4.15 9.85 12.56
N ALA A 305 5.41 9.41 12.42
CA ALA A 305 5.87 8.16 13.01
C ALA A 305 5.81 8.18 14.54
N ARG A 306 6.13 9.31 15.19
CA ARG A 306 6.08 9.49 16.65
C ARG A 306 4.66 9.32 17.17
N ILE A 307 3.69 9.96 16.52
CA ILE A 307 2.27 9.84 16.87
C ILE A 307 1.80 8.39 16.66
N LEU A 308 2.08 7.82 15.49
CA LEU A 308 1.69 6.43 15.18
C LEU A 308 2.27 5.43 16.19
N GLN A 309 3.56 5.56 16.54
CA GLN A 309 4.19 4.71 17.55
C GLN A 309 3.55 4.86 18.94
N TYR A 310 3.09 6.05 19.30
CA TYR A 310 2.38 6.29 20.55
C TYR A 310 1.02 5.58 20.54
N LEU A 311 0.25 5.70 19.46
CA LEU A 311 -1.04 5.01 19.31
C LEU A 311 -0.88 3.48 19.31
N ILE A 312 0.19 2.96 18.69
CA ILE A 312 0.52 1.53 18.73
C ILE A 312 0.73 1.05 20.17
N LYS A 313 1.43 1.85 21.00
CA LYS A 313 1.67 1.50 22.42
C LYS A 313 0.38 1.49 23.25
N LEU A 314 -0.57 2.36 22.94
CA LEU A 314 -1.86 2.42 23.62
C LEU A 314 -2.81 1.29 23.21
N SER A 315 -2.60 0.68 22.03
CA SER A 315 -3.41 -0.42 21.53
C SER A 315 -3.01 -1.76 22.19
N PRO A 316 -3.90 -2.40 22.99
CA PRO A 316 -3.59 -3.65 23.68
C PRO A 316 -3.42 -4.85 22.73
N ASN A 317 -4.06 -4.82 21.56
CA ASN A 317 -4.16 -5.97 20.64
C ASN A 317 -3.21 -5.89 19.42
N PHE A 318 -2.34 -4.88 19.36
CA PHE A 318 -1.50 -4.63 18.18
C PHE A 318 -0.57 -5.81 17.85
N SER A 319 -0.02 -6.47 18.87
CA SER A 319 0.89 -7.62 18.71
C SER A 319 0.21 -8.83 18.04
N SER A 320 -1.09 -9.01 18.29
CA SER A 320 -1.85 -10.16 17.81
C SER A 320 -2.51 -9.91 16.45
N GLN A 321 -3.05 -8.72 16.22
CA GLN A 321 -3.76 -8.35 14.99
C GLN A 321 -3.51 -6.88 14.62
N PRO A 322 -2.40 -6.56 13.94
CA PRO A 322 -2.01 -5.17 13.67
C PRO A 322 -2.90 -4.46 12.65
N LEU A 323 -3.59 -5.19 11.75
CA LEU A 323 -4.47 -4.59 10.74
C LEU A 323 -5.88 -4.26 11.26
N ILE A 324 -6.27 -4.84 12.40
CA ILE A 324 -7.62 -4.70 12.98
C ILE A 324 -7.54 -3.99 14.35
N SER A 325 -6.33 -3.61 14.78
CA SER A 325 -6.16 -2.93 16.06
C SER A 325 -6.85 -1.57 16.06
N THR A 326 -7.78 -1.40 17.00
CA THR A 326 -8.51 -0.16 17.24
C THR A 326 -8.12 0.43 18.60
N ILE A 327 -8.26 1.74 18.73
CA ILE A 327 -8.17 2.48 20.01
C ILE A 327 -9.47 3.24 20.24
N ARG A 328 -9.73 3.78 21.44
CA ARG A 328 -10.91 4.64 21.63
C ARG A 328 -10.61 6.08 21.22
N TRP A 329 -11.63 6.82 20.84
CA TRP A 329 -11.51 8.25 20.52
C TRP A 329 -10.94 9.08 21.68
N LEU A 330 -11.32 8.73 22.91
CA LEU A 330 -10.76 9.36 24.11
C LEU A 330 -9.24 9.11 24.23
N ASP A 331 -8.77 7.92 23.83
CA ASP A 331 -7.36 7.55 23.92
C ASP A 331 -6.51 8.32 22.88
N LEU A 332 -7.09 8.68 21.74
CA LEU A 332 -6.48 9.59 20.76
C LEU A 332 -6.35 11.02 21.34
N ALA A 333 -7.43 11.53 21.96
CA ALA A 333 -7.40 12.87 22.57
C ALA A 333 -6.34 12.96 23.68
N THR A 334 -6.26 11.94 24.53
CA THR A 334 -5.22 11.86 25.57
C THR A 334 -3.83 11.75 24.98
N ALA A 335 -3.65 10.95 23.92
CA ALA A 335 -2.36 10.84 23.23
C ALA A 335 -1.87 12.18 22.67
N LEU A 336 -2.77 12.97 22.07
CA LEU A 336 -2.40 14.29 21.55
C LEU A 336 -2.07 15.27 22.68
N HIS A 337 -2.81 15.26 23.78
CA HIS A 337 -2.50 16.09 24.95
C HIS A 337 -1.16 15.71 25.62
N GLU A 338 -0.81 14.43 25.66
CA GLU A 338 0.46 13.96 26.22
C GLU A 338 1.64 14.28 25.31
N LEU A 339 1.47 14.19 23.98
CA LEU A 339 2.51 14.52 23.00
C LEU A 339 2.71 16.02 22.81
N TYR A 340 1.64 16.82 22.93
CA TYR A 340 1.64 18.27 22.73
C TYR A 340 0.87 19.00 23.85
N PRO A 341 1.48 19.15 25.05
CA PRO A 341 0.81 19.74 26.21
C PRO A 341 0.36 21.19 26.03
N HIS A 342 0.99 21.93 25.11
CA HIS A 342 0.67 23.34 24.82
C HIS A 342 -0.51 23.50 23.86
N TRP A 343 -1.00 22.42 23.24
CA TRP A 343 -2.17 22.49 22.37
C TRP A 343 -3.45 22.69 23.17
N THR A 344 -4.25 23.68 22.77
CA THR A 344 -5.56 23.93 23.38
C THR A 344 -6.55 22.82 23.02
N ASN A 345 -7.56 22.63 23.88
CA ASN A 345 -8.64 21.68 23.64
C ASN A 345 -9.37 21.94 22.30
N GLU A 346 -9.41 23.20 21.86
CA GLU A 346 -9.97 23.59 20.56
C GLU A 346 -9.13 23.09 19.38
N ARG A 347 -7.80 23.15 19.47
CA ARG A 347 -6.91 22.60 18.43
C ARG A 347 -7.06 21.08 18.34
N ILE A 348 -7.16 20.41 19.49
CA ILE A 348 -7.32 18.95 19.55
C ILE A 348 -8.71 18.52 19.09
N SER A 349 -9.77 19.28 19.40
CA SER A 349 -11.11 18.96 18.90
C SER A 349 -11.21 19.05 17.38
N VAL A 350 -10.55 20.02 16.75
CA VAL A 350 -10.45 20.11 15.28
C VAL A 350 -9.76 18.87 14.70
N LEU A 351 -8.70 18.37 15.35
CA LEU A 351 -8.01 17.15 14.93
C LEU A 351 -8.91 15.92 15.03
N ILE A 352 -9.66 15.79 16.13
CA ILE A 352 -10.64 14.71 16.32
C ILE A 352 -11.70 14.76 15.23
N THR A 353 -12.30 15.93 14.97
CA THR A 353 -13.31 16.08 13.91
C THR A 353 -12.74 15.75 12.52
N SER A 354 -11.48 16.09 12.24
CA SER A 354 -10.86 15.68 10.97
C SER A 354 -10.60 14.17 10.87
N ALA A 355 -10.22 13.52 11.97
CA ALA A 355 -10.12 12.07 12.01
C ALA A 355 -11.49 11.40 11.85
N GLU A 356 -12.56 12.00 12.36
CA GLU A 356 -13.93 11.52 12.16
C GLU A 356 -14.37 11.61 10.70
N ARG A 357 -13.93 12.63 9.95
CA ARG A 357 -14.25 12.77 8.51
C ARG A 357 -13.46 11.83 7.63
N ASP A 358 -12.19 11.57 7.98
CA ASP A 358 -11.35 10.61 7.26
C ASP A 358 -11.86 9.17 7.43
N LEU A 359 -12.58 8.90 8.52
CA LEU A 359 -13.19 7.61 8.80
C LEU A 359 -14.66 7.58 8.38
N LYS A 360 -15.14 6.42 7.93
CA LYS A 360 -16.53 6.27 7.48
C LYS A 360 -17.48 6.24 8.69
N GLU A 361 -18.72 6.69 8.49
CA GLU A 361 -19.76 6.79 9.53
C GLU A 361 -19.91 5.51 10.39
N SER A 362 -19.74 4.33 9.77
CA SER A 362 -19.84 3.02 10.44
C SER A 362 -18.80 2.76 11.55
N THR A 363 -17.67 3.46 11.58
CA THR A 363 -16.65 3.30 12.65
C THR A 363 -16.89 4.21 13.85
N ILE A 364 -17.70 5.26 13.68
CA ILE A 364 -18.00 6.23 14.74
C ILE A 364 -18.96 5.61 15.78
N GLU A 365 -19.92 4.81 15.32
CA GLU A 365 -20.96 4.19 16.16
C GLU A 365 -20.41 3.22 17.22
N ASN A 366 -19.28 2.55 16.94
CA ASN A 366 -18.68 1.59 17.85
C ASN A 366 -17.67 2.20 18.85
N ASN A 367 -17.43 3.51 18.80
CA ASN A 367 -16.39 4.20 19.58
C ASN A 367 -14.98 3.58 19.42
N GLU A 368 -14.75 2.89 18.30
CA GLU A 368 -13.51 2.20 17.95
C GLU A 368 -12.86 2.89 16.76
N LEU A 369 -11.62 3.32 16.94
CA LEU A 369 -10.83 4.06 15.96
C LEU A 369 -9.80 3.12 15.32
N PRO A 370 -9.95 2.72 14.04
CA PRO A 370 -8.90 2.04 13.29
C PRO A 370 -7.80 3.04 12.90
N PHE A 371 -6.92 3.34 13.86
CA PHE A 371 -5.95 4.43 13.75
C PHE A 371 -4.95 4.28 12.60
N LEU A 372 -4.66 3.06 12.12
CA LEU A 372 -3.75 2.86 10.98
C LEU A 372 -4.31 3.48 9.69
N LEU A 373 -5.64 3.52 9.52
CA LEU A 373 -6.27 4.08 8.33
C LEU A 373 -6.02 5.60 8.21
N LEU A 374 -5.91 6.31 9.35
CA LEU A 374 -5.57 7.73 9.38
C LEU A 374 -4.17 8.04 8.82
N PHE A 375 -3.30 7.04 8.76
CA PHE A 375 -1.93 7.17 8.21
C PHE A 375 -1.79 6.57 6.81
N THR A 376 -2.89 6.14 6.20
CA THR A 376 -2.86 5.66 4.81
C THR A 376 -2.92 6.83 3.84
N VAL A 377 -2.39 6.59 2.65
CA VAL A 377 -2.40 7.54 1.54
C VAL A 377 -3.45 7.07 0.55
N ASP A 378 -4.32 7.96 0.10
CA ASP A 378 -5.32 7.63 -0.90
C ASP A 378 -4.69 7.19 -2.22
N ASP A 379 -5.51 6.56 -3.07
CA ASP A 379 -5.12 6.11 -4.41
C ASP A 379 -4.47 7.22 -5.25
N GLU A 380 -4.80 8.49 -4.98
CA GLU A 380 -4.25 9.66 -5.67
C GLU A 380 -2.94 10.21 -5.06
N GLY A 381 -2.50 9.66 -3.92
CA GLY A 381 -1.28 10.10 -3.23
C GLY A 381 -1.52 11.17 -2.16
N HIS A 382 -2.77 11.47 -1.79
CA HIS A 382 -3.11 12.47 -0.78
C HIS A 382 -3.11 11.87 0.63
N LEU A 383 -2.73 12.70 1.59
CA LEU A 383 -2.90 12.41 3.02
C LEU A 383 -4.33 12.78 3.45
N GLY A 384 -4.87 12.05 4.42
CA GLY A 384 -6.14 12.39 5.06
C GLY A 384 -6.14 13.77 5.72
N GLU A 385 -7.33 14.33 5.93
CA GLU A 385 -7.54 15.64 6.55
C GLU A 385 -6.90 15.74 7.94
N PHE A 386 -6.89 14.64 8.69
CA PHE A 386 -6.23 14.53 9.98
C PHE A 386 -4.74 14.88 9.91
N LEU A 387 -3.98 14.23 9.02
CA LEU A 387 -2.55 14.48 8.88
C LEU A 387 -2.25 15.87 8.31
N ILE A 388 -3.12 16.37 7.42
CA ILE A 388 -3.03 17.73 6.91
C ILE A 388 -3.17 18.74 8.07
N ASN A 389 -4.14 18.54 8.95
CA ASN A 389 -4.35 19.43 10.09
C ASN A 389 -3.21 19.34 11.12
N ILE A 390 -2.65 18.16 11.41
CA ILE A 390 -1.46 18.03 12.27
C ILE A 390 -0.31 18.84 11.70
N ARG A 391 -0.05 18.70 10.40
CA ARG A 391 1.00 19.47 9.73
C ARG A 391 0.76 20.98 9.83
N GLN A 392 -0.49 21.42 9.66
CA GLN A 392 -0.84 22.84 9.81
C GLN A 392 -0.60 23.32 11.25
N GLN A 393 -0.99 22.54 12.26
CA GLN A 393 -0.75 22.88 13.67
C GLN A 393 0.75 22.97 13.99
N LEU A 394 1.55 22.00 13.52
CA LEU A 394 3.01 22.06 13.65
C LEU A 394 3.57 23.32 12.98
N LYS A 395 3.11 23.65 11.77
CA LYS A 395 3.54 24.87 11.07
C LYS A 395 3.18 26.14 11.85
N LEU A 396 2.00 26.20 12.46
CA LEU A 396 1.58 27.33 13.29
C LEU A 396 2.47 27.44 14.54
N ASP A 397 2.75 26.34 15.22
CA ASP A 397 3.66 26.32 16.38
C ASP A 397 5.06 26.81 16.00
N LYS A 398 5.54 26.42 14.81
CA LYS A 398 6.80 26.91 14.27
C LYS A 398 6.80 28.42 14.11
N ILE A 399 5.75 28.96 13.47
CA ILE A 399 5.63 30.39 13.20
C ILE A 399 5.56 31.15 14.53
N GLU A 400 4.75 30.67 15.47
CA GLU A 400 4.61 31.28 16.81
C GLU A 400 5.94 31.25 17.58
N TYR A 401 6.70 30.17 17.48
CA TYR A 401 8.04 30.06 18.09
C TYR A 401 9.05 31.02 17.45
N ILE A 402 9.04 31.13 16.11
CA ILE A 402 9.88 32.09 15.39
C ILE A 402 9.48 33.52 15.75
N GLU A 403 8.18 33.83 15.80
CA GLU A 403 7.66 35.16 16.16
C GLU A 403 8.15 35.60 17.55
N LYS A 404 8.06 34.71 18.55
CA LYS A 404 8.59 34.98 19.91
C LYS A 404 10.08 35.28 19.90
N ILE A 405 10.85 34.58 19.07
CA ILE A 405 12.29 34.84 18.94
C ILE A 405 12.54 36.14 18.18
N THR A 406 11.76 36.43 17.14
CA THR A 406 11.87 37.69 16.40
C THR A 406 11.56 38.87 17.31
N ASP A 407 10.52 38.81 18.14
CA ASP A 407 10.14 39.88 19.06
C ASP A 407 11.27 40.27 20.01
N LEU A 408 12.08 39.30 20.45
CA LEU A 408 13.25 39.53 21.31
C LEU A 408 14.46 40.08 20.55
N LEU A 409 14.51 39.86 19.25
CA LEU A 409 15.59 40.31 18.37
C LEU A 409 15.27 41.66 17.68
N ILE A 410 14.00 42.11 17.73
CA ILE A 410 13.57 43.42 17.23
C ILE A 410 14.37 44.51 17.96
N GLY A 411 15.11 45.32 17.19
CA GLY A 411 15.94 46.41 17.69
C GLY A 411 17.44 46.22 17.45
N TYR A 412 17.89 45.03 17.04
CA TYR A 412 19.27 44.78 16.64
C TYR A 412 19.41 44.72 15.10
N PRO A 413 20.08 45.71 14.46
CA PRO A 413 20.27 45.69 13.00
C PRO A 413 21.24 44.58 12.55
N LEU A 414 22.23 44.25 13.40
CA LEU A 414 23.11 43.09 13.24
C LEU A 414 22.98 42.19 14.46
N ILE A 415 22.51 40.96 14.25
CA ILE A 415 22.38 39.98 15.33
C ILE A 415 23.69 39.20 15.44
N SER A 416 24.32 39.24 16.62
CA SER A 416 25.45 38.36 16.93
C SER A 416 24.99 37.02 17.48
N MET A 417 25.86 36.00 17.41
CA MET A 417 25.58 34.67 17.95
C MET A 417 25.12 34.68 19.41
N ASN A 418 25.62 35.61 20.22
CA ASN A 418 25.26 35.70 21.64
C ASN A 418 23.83 36.23 21.83
N HIS A 419 23.43 37.22 21.04
CA HIS A 419 22.06 37.75 21.06
C HIS A 419 21.06 36.68 20.63
N PHE A 420 21.40 35.91 19.58
CA PHE A 420 20.57 34.80 19.14
C PHE A 420 20.47 33.68 20.19
N LYS A 421 21.59 33.27 20.81
CA LYS A 421 21.59 32.26 21.88
C LYS A 421 20.72 32.70 23.07
N GLN A 422 20.82 33.97 23.47
CA GLN A 422 20.03 34.52 24.56
C GLN A 422 18.54 34.56 24.23
N ALA A 423 18.16 34.96 23.01
CA ALA A 423 16.77 34.94 22.57
C ALA A 423 16.20 33.52 22.59
N VAL A 424 16.93 32.53 22.06
CA VAL A 424 16.49 31.13 22.06
C VAL A 424 16.38 30.57 23.49
N GLN A 425 17.38 30.81 24.35
CA GLN A 425 17.35 30.36 25.75
C GLN A 425 16.26 31.04 26.59
N PHE A 426 15.84 32.26 26.21
CA PHE A 426 14.74 32.95 26.87
C PHE A 426 13.39 32.36 26.49
N VAL A 427 13.21 31.99 25.22
CA VAL A 427 11.96 31.37 24.73
C VAL A 427 11.87 29.90 25.13
N ASP A 428 12.98 29.16 25.08
CA ASP A 428 13.07 27.76 25.50
C ASP A 428 14.23 27.57 26.51
N PRO A 429 13.94 27.65 27.82
CA PRO A 429 14.93 27.43 28.88
C PRO A 429 15.41 25.99 29.00
N HIS A 430 14.70 25.02 28.41
CA HIS A 430 14.99 23.59 28.52
C HIS A 430 15.75 23.04 27.31
N ILE A 431 16.05 23.88 26.31
CA ILE A 431 16.77 23.49 25.11
C ILE A 431 18.12 22.85 25.44
N SER A 432 18.41 21.71 24.82
CA SER A 432 19.71 21.07 25.00
C SER A 432 20.82 21.90 24.37
N GLU A 433 22.00 21.92 25.00
CA GLU A 433 23.14 22.70 24.47
C GLU A 433 23.56 22.21 23.07
N LYS A 434 23.33 20.93 22.75
CA LYS A 434 23.58 20.35 21.43
C LYS A 434 22.62 20.91 20.37
N GLU A 435 21.34 21.08 20.69
CA GLU A 435 20.34 21.65 19.79
C GLU A 435 20.52 23.15 19.61
N LEU A 436 20.86 23.86 20.68
CA LEU A 436 21.20 25.28 20.61
C LEU A 436 22.44 25.51 19.71
N GLN A 437 23.47 24.69 19.86
CA GLN A 437 24.65 24.74 18.98
C GLN A 437 24.30 24.37 17.54
N ARG A 438 23.39 23.41 17.32
CA ARG A 438 22.88 23.08 15.98
C ARG A 438 22.20 24.30 15.34
N TYR A 439 21.32 24.99 16.07
CA TYR A 439 20.64 26.19 15.57
C TYR A 439 21.61 27.32 15.27
N VAL A 440 22.61 27.55 16.13
CA VAL A 440 23.64 28.58 15.91
C VAL A 440 24.50 28.24 14.69
N ASN A 441 24.99 27.01 14.59
CA ASN A 441 25.80 26.57 13.45
C ASN A 441 25.03 26.70 12.14
N TRP A 442 23.72 26.50 12.20
CA TRP A 442 22.83 26.57 11.06
C TRP A 442 22.53 28.01 10.65
N VAL A 443 22.09 28.88 11.58
CA VAL A 443 21.79 30.28 11.29
C VAL A 443 23.04 31.00 10.75
N PHE A 444 24.20 30.73 11.33
CA PHE A 444 25.44 31.41 10.99
C PHE A 444 26.32 30.69 9.96
N GLU A 445 25.97 29.46 9.53
CA GLU A 445 26.80 28.59 8.67
C GLU A 445 28.24 28.46 9.19
N LEU A 446 28.38 28.02 10.44
CA LEU A 446 29.67 27.56 10.92
C LEU A 446 29.95 26.21 10.26
N ASP A 447 30.43 26.25 9.02
CA ASP A 447 30.98 25.06 8.40
C ASP A 447 32.08 24.49 9.31
N ASN A 448 32.14 23.17 9.39
CA ASN A 448 33.23 22.40 10.00
C ASN A 448 34.63 22.75 9.41
N THR A 449 34.72 23.68 8.46
CA THR A 449 35.97 24.27 7.94
C THR A 449 36.71 25.11 8.98
N SER A 450 36.02 25.70 9.96
CA SER A 450 36.66 26.47 11.04
C SER A 450 37.47 25.61 12.02
N VAL A 451 37.17 24.32 12.14
CA VAL A 451 37.93 23.38 12.99
C VAL A 451 39.24 22.95 12.31
N MET A 452 39.33 22.98 10.98
CA MET A 452 40.55 22.59 10.25
C MET A 452 41.64 23.68 10.24
N LEU A 453 41.28 24.95 10.37
CA LEU A 453 42.24 26.07 10.33
C LEU A 453 43.08 26.23 11.61
N ASN A 454 42.69 25.59 12.72
CA ASN A 454 43.50 25.59 13.94
C ASN A 454 44.71 24.62 13.88
N SER A 455 44.91 23.91 12.76
CA SER A 455 45.99 22.91 12.61
C SER A 455 47.10 23.27 11.62
N LYS A 456 46.98 24.36 10.84
CA LYS A 456 48.03 24.79 9.90
C LYS A 456 48.33 26.28 10.02
N GLY A 457 49.56 26.57 10.43
CA GLY A 457 50.05 27.92 10.66
C GLY A 457 50.08 28.81 9.40
N ILE A 458 49.69 30.06 9.65
CA ILE A 458 50.20 31.34 9.12
C ILE A 458 50.29 31.51 7.58
N SER A 459 49.53 32.48 7.03
CA SER A 459 50.03 33.74 6.42
C SER A 459 49.09 34.33 5.34
N ALA A 460 49.03 35.68 5.32
CA ALA A 460 48.81 36.54 4.15
C ALA A 460 47.46 36.56 3.38
N GLN A 461 46.31 36.25 4.01
CA GLN A 461 44.97 36.56 3.45
C GLN A 461 44.06 37.35 4.42
N THR A 462 44.65 38.11 5.34
CA THR A 462 43.99 38.54 6.59
C THR A 462 42.79 39.47 6.41
N ASN A 463 42.76 40.38 5.44
CA ASN A 463 41.64 41.36 5.38
C ASN A 463 40.35 40.79 4.78
N LYS A 464 40.44 39.96 3.73
CA LYS A 464 39.25 39.25 3.19
C LYS A 464 38.75 38.18 4.15
N THR A 465 39.66 37.47 4.84
CA THR A 465 39.27 36.46 5.85
C THR A 465 38.64 37.10 7.08
N ILE A 466 39.12 38.25 7.56
CA ILE A 466 38.53 38.98 8.70
C ILE A 466 37.14 39.54 8.36
N GLU A 467 36.90 40.04 7.13
CA GLU A 467 35.55 40.45 6.70
C GLU A 467 34.59 39.26 6.58
N SER A 468 35.03 38.12 6.05
CA SER A 468 34.22 36.90 6.06
C SER A 468 33.99 36.36 7.48
N ILE A 469 34.96 36.47 8.40
CA ILE A 469 34.81 36.07 9.80
C ILE A 469 33.85 37.02 10.55
N LYS A 470 33.88 38.33 10.26
CA LYS A 470 32.88 39.28 10.79
C LYS A 470 31.48 39.04 10.23
N LYS A 471 31.35 38.70 8.95
CA LYS A 471 30.07 38.24 8.35
C LYS A 471 29.56 36.92 8.95
N ILE A 472 30.46 36.03 9.37
CA ILE A 472 30.10 34.78 10.05
C ILE A 472 29.64 35.07 11.50
N GLN A 473 30.15 36.12 12.16
CA GLN A 473 29.83 36.45 13.56
C GLN A 473 28.58 37.33 13.75
N SER A 474 28.16 38.05 12.71
CA SER A 474 26.97 38.90 12.73
C SER A 474 26.27 38.89 11.39
N ARG A 475 24.96 38.61 11.38
CA ARG A 475 24.13 38.61 10.17
C ARG A 475 22.99 39.62 10.29
N ASP A 476 22.49 40.00 9.12
CA ASP A 476 21.36 40.91 8.99
C ASP A 476 20.08 40.22 9.49
N PHE A 477 19.22 41.01 10.14
CA PHE A 477 17.97 40.56 10.73
C PHE A 477 17.06 39.84 9.72
N GLU A 478 16.88 40.40 8.53
CA GLU A 478 16.05 39.81 7.46
C GLU A 478 16.61 38.48 6.94
N GLU A 479 17.94 38.34 6.89
CA GLU A 479 18.57 37.09 6.44
C GLU A 479 18.37 35.96 7.47
N ILE A 480 18.39 36.31 8.77
CA ILE A 480 18.13 35.35 9.85
C ILE A 480 16.68 34.89 9.83
N ILE A 481 15.71 35.79 9.64
CA ILE A 481 14.29 35.42 9.54
C ILE A 481 14.05 34.49 8.35
N LEU A 482 14.53 34.88 7.16
CA LEU A 482 14.39 34.06 5.96
C LEU A 482 15.04 32.68 6.11
N ARG A 483 16.10 32.59 6.91
CA ARG A 483 16.68 31.30 7.29
C ARG A 483 15.74 30.59 8.21
N LEU A 484 15.45 31.09 9.42
CA LEU A 484 14.57 30.45 10.40
C LEU A 484 13.26 29.89 9.81
N GLU A 485 12.62 30.63 8.89
CA GLU A 485 11.43 30.18 8.17
C GLU A 485 11.65 28.94 7.29
N ARG A 486 12.85 28.75 6.74
CA ARG A 486 13.27 27.59 5.94
C ARG A 486 13.78 26.39 6.76
N CYS A 487 14.07 26.57 8.06
CA CYS A 487 14.52 25.44 8.90
C CYS A 487 13.37 24.50 9.20
N SER A 488 13.56 23.20 9.10
CA SER A 488 12.58 22.27 9.67
C SER A 488 12.77 21.99 11.15
N CYS A 489 14.02 22.07 11.61
CA CYS A 489 14.40 21.61 12.93
C CYS A 489 14.16 22.66 14.01
N PHE A 490 13.70 23.85 13.67
CA PHE A 490 13.55 24.97 14.59
C PHE A 490 12.14 24.95 15.21
N MET A 491 11.96 24.04 16.15
CA MET A 491 10.72 23.78 16.87
C MET A 491 11.03 23.46 18.33
N HIS A 492 10.04 23.64 19.19
CA HIS A 492 10.10 23.32 20.61
C HIS A 492 10.09 21.81 20.89
#